data_AF-A0A811GG67-F1
#
_entry.id   AF-A0A811GG67-F1
#
_cell.length_a   1.000
_cell.length_b   1.000
_cell.length_c   1.000
_cell.angle_alpha   90.00
_cell.angle_beta   90.00
_cell.angle_gamma   90.00
#
_symmetry.space_group_name_H-M   'P 1'
#
loop_
_entity.id
_entity.type
_entity.pdbx_description
1 polymer ?
#
loop_
_entity_poly.entity_id
_entity_poly.type
_entity_poly.pdbx_seq_one_letter_code
_entity_poly.pdbx_strand_id
1 'polypeptide(L)'
;MRLFVIFLGLITAFWGINQYLVHKALDHFVLLQAVKQNDLTEYEKIKKLNIGLTSLPNDDVEDGVRNLLRYYLRNKIAGANDEGQRLWATSLVQQLQDAKVKGNCEAIAYYDEQPSNRKTIQSLLTPITQQQAAHAISYIITHKRVNNSTCPHRTCTVQQPKEWEIVEKRMIEQFGPDVKLFNLGLNEKDKNKQCDLKIRLFENILALPPQQSAIVLHWFFANSIANRIAIF
;
A
#
# COMPACT_ATOMS: atom_id res chain seq x y z
N MET A 1 -42.41 28.02 10.33
CA MET A 1 -42.60 26.56 10.11
C MET A 1 -42.25 26.10 8.69
N ARG A 2 -42.85 26.65 7.63
CA ARG A 2 -42.55 26.27 6.23
C ARG A 2 -41.08 26.42 5.80
N LEU A 3 -40.43 27.53 6.18
CA LEU A 3 -39.00 27.76 5.90
C LEU A 3 -38.09 26.73 6.57
N PHE A 4 -38.42 26.27 7.78
CA PHE A 4 -37.62 25.29 8.54
C PHE A 4 -37.71 23.89 7.93
N VAL A 5 -38.88 23.50 7.43
CA VAL A 5 -39.10 22.24 6.71
C VAL A 5 -38.36 22.22 5.37
N ILE A 6 -38.37 23.34 4.65
CA ILE A 6 -37.62 23.49 3.38
C ILE A 6 -36.10 23.43 3.66
N PHE A 7 -35.62 24.08 4.72
CA PHE A 7 -34.21 24.04 5.11
C PHE A 7 -33.77 22.63 5.51
N LEU A 8 -34.58 21.90 6.29
CA LEU A 8 -34.30 20.50 6.63
C LEU A 8 -34.27 19.60 5.39
N GLY A 9 -35.20 19.78 4.45
CA GLY A 9 -35.24 19.03 3.19
C GLY A 9 -34.02 19.29 2.30
N LEU A 10 -33.51 20.52 2.27
CA LEU A 10 -32.28 20.86 1.54
C LEU A 10 -31.04 20.27 2.22
N ILE A 11 -30.97 20.29 3.56
CA ILE A 11 -29.86 19.70 4.31
C ILE A 11 -29.81 18.19 4.09
N THR A 12 -30.94 17.48 4.15
CA THR A 12 -30.98 16.02 3.93
C THR A 12 -30.67 15.65 2.49
N ALA A 13 -31.13 16.42 1.50
CA ALA A 13 -30.78 16.22 0.10
C ALA A 13 -29.29 16.45 -0.16
N PHE A 14 -28.71 17.51 0.41
CA PHE A 14 -27.27 17.80 0.28
C PHE A 14 -26.41 16.72 0.93
N TRP A 15 -26.84 16.22 2.10
CA TRP A 15 -26.18 15.08 2.77
C TRP A 15 -26.26 13.80 1.94
N GLY A 16 -27.41 13.50 1.35
CA GLY A 16 -27.60 12.34 0.47
C GLY A 16 -26.74 12.40 -0.80
N ILE A 17 -26.60 13.59 -1.41
CA ILE A 17 -25.74 13.81 -2.58
C ILE A 17 -24.27 13.62 -2.21
N ASN A 18 -23.81 14.17 -1.08
CA ASN A 18 -22.43 13.99 -0.62
C ASN A 18 -22.12 12.52 -0.33
N GLN A 19 -23.03 11.78 0.30
CA GLN A 19 -22.86 10.34 0.51
C GLN A 19 -22.78 9.56 -0.80
N TYR A 20 -23.61 9.91 -1.79
CA TYR A 20 -23.59 9.25 -3.10
C TYR A 20 -22.27 9.51 -3.85
N LEU A 21 -21.77 10.75 -3.85
CA LEU A 21 -20.51 11.11 -4.50
C LEU A 21 -19.32 10.41 -3.87
N VAL A 22 -19.26 10.35 -2.54
CA VAL A 22 -18.23 9.59 -1.81
C VAL A 22 -18.32 8.12 -2.17
N HIS A 23 -19.52 7.51 -2.10
CA HIS A 23 -19.69 6.09 -2.41
C HIS A 23 -19.20 5.74 -3.82
N LYS A 24 -19.57 6.57 -4.81
CA LYS A 24 -19.10 6.42 -6.18
C LYS A 24 -17.57 6.56 -6.28
N ALA A 25 -16.94 7.48 -5.57
CA ALA A 25 -15.48 7.60 -5.55
C ALA A 25 -14.80 6.35 -4.95
N LEU A 26 -15.33 5.83 -3.84
CA LEU A 26 -14.81 4.65 -3.14
C LEU A 26 -14.85 3.38 -4.00
N ASP A 27 -15.89 3.20 -4.83
CA ASP A 27 -16.05 1.99 -5.63
C ASP A 27 -14.98 1.79 -6.70
N HIS A 28 -14.21 2.83 -7.03
CA HIS A 28 -13.11 2.74 -7.99
C HIS A 28 -11.80 2.26 -7.37
N PHE A 29 -11.68 2.20 -6.05
CA PHE A 29 -10.47 1.73 -5.37
C PHE A 29 -10.50 0.20 -5.25
N VAL A 30 -9.76 -0.49 -6.13
CA VAL A 30 -9.73 -1.96 -6.19
C VAL A 30 -9.31 -2.56 -4.85
N LEU A 31 -8.29 -2.01 -4.19
CA LEU A 31 -7.87 -2.48 -2.87
C LEU A 31 -8.91 -2.19 -1.80
N LEU A 32 -9.65 -1.08 -1.90
CA LEU A 32 -10.74 -0.79 -0.97
C LEU A 32 -11.90 -1.79 -1.13
N GLN A 33 -12.14 -2.33 -2.32
CA GLN A 33 -13.13 -3.40 -2.51
C GLN A 33 -12.74 -4.68 -1.79
N ALA A 34 -11.45 -5.04 -1.78
CA ALA A 34 -10.96 -6.16 -0.98
C ALA A 34 -11.18 -5.92 0.53
N VAL A 35 -11.01 -4.68 1.00
CA VAL A 35 -11.33 -4.31 2.39
C VAL A 35 -12.83 -4.38 2.65
N LYS A 36 -13.67 -3.85 1.75
CA LYS A 36 -15.15 -3.89 1.85
C LYS A 36 -15.67 -5.32 2.03
N GLN A 37 -15.08 -6.26 1.29
CA GLN A 37 -15.48 -7.67 1.33
C GLN A 37 -15.01 -8.40 2.59
N ASN A 38 -13.85 -8.05 3.16
CA ASN A 38 -13.19 -8.85 4.18
C ASN A 38 -13.05 -8.16 5.56
N ASP A 39 -13.22 -6.83 5.64
CA ASP A 39 -13.17 -6.00 6.86
C ASP A 39 -14.15 -4.82 6.72
N LEU A 40 -15.45 -5.14 6.67
CA LEU A 40 -16.53 -4.16 6.47
C LEU A 40 -16.49 -3.03 7.51
N THR A 41 -16.08 -3.32 8.74
CA THR A 41 -15.94 -2.35 9.82
C THR A 41 -14.92 -1.26 9.46
N GLU A 42 -13.74 -1.63 8.97
CA GLU A 42 -12.76 -0.61 8.55
C GLU A 42 -13.22 0.11 7.27
N TYR A 43 -13.83 -0.59 6.32
CA TYR A 43 -14.39 0.05 5.12
C TYR A 43 -15.38 1.17 5.48
N GLU A 44 -16.34 0.91 6.37
CA GLU A 44 -17.31 1.91 6.81
C GLU A 44 -16.65 3.04 7.61
N LYS A 45 -15.58 2.78 8.34
CA LYS A 45 -14.79 3.81 9.03
C LYS A 45 -14.06 4.73 8.04
N ILE A 46 -13.39 4.18 7.01
CA ILE A 46 -12.75 4.95 5.94
C ILE A 46 -13.80 5.79 5.20
N LYS A 47 -14.96 5.19 4.87
CA LYS A 47 -16.07 5.90 4.24
C LYS A 47 -16.59 7.05 5.10
N LYS A 48 -16.85 6.82 6.39
CA LYS A 48 -17.35 7.86 7.31
C LYS A 48 -16.38 9.03 7.47
N LEU A 49 -15.08 8.73 7.60
CA LEU A 49 -14.05 9.77 7.72
C LEU A 49 -13.96 10.62 6.45
N ASN A 50 -14.13 10.03 5.27
CA ASN A 50 -14.13 10.77 4.01
C ASN A 50 -15.43 11.54 3.74
N ILE A 51 -16.58 11.08 4.22
CA ILE A 51 -17.83 11.87 4.21
C ILE A 51 -17.63 13.17 5.01
N GLY A 52 -16.86 13.13 6.09
CA GLY A 52 -16.49 14.33 6.86
C GLY A 52 -15.58 15.32 6.12
N LEU A 53 -14.92 14.90 5.03
CA LEU A 53 -14.05 15.73 4.19
C LEU A 53 -14.80 16.35 2.99
N THR A 54 -16.09 16.05 2.79
CA THR A 54 -16.89 16.50 1.62
C THR A 54 -17.17 18.00 1.54
N SER A 55 -16.70 18.79 2.50
CA SER A 55 -16.65 20.26 2.38
C SER A 55 -15.46 20.76 1.52
N LEU A 56 -14.61 19.84 1.05
CA LEU A 56 -13.42 20.11 0.25
C LEU A 56 -13.65 19.71 -1.24
N PRO A 57 -12.87 20.25 -2.19
CA PRO A 57 -12.86 19.82 -3.59
C PRO A 57 -12.76 18.29 -3.75
N ASN A 58 -13.32 17.74 -4.85
CA ASN A 58 -13.35 16.28 -5.09
C ASN A 58 -11.99 15.59 -5.01
N ASP A 59 -10.90 16.28 -5.37
CA ASP A 59 -9.54 15.73 -5.33
C ASP A 59 -9.07 15.44 -3.88
N ASP A 60 -9.53 16.24 -2.91
CA ASP A 60 -9.17 16.07 -1.49
C ASP A 60 -9.87 14.86 -0.85
N VAL A 61 -11.02 14.45 -1.38
CA VAL A 61 -11.73 13.24 -0.94
C VAL A 61 -10.99 11.99 -1.41
N GLU A 62 -10.52 11.94 -2.66
CA GLU A 62 -9.76 10.79 -3.17
C GLU A 62 -8.42 10.62 -2.42
N ASP A 63 -7.72 11.72 -2.14
CA ASP A 63 -6.47 11.70 -1.38
C ASP A 63 -6.69 11.29 0.09
N GLY A 64 -7.80 11.71 0.71
CA GLY A 64 -8.21 11.28 2.05
C GLY A 64 -8.44 9.76 2.14
N VAL A 65 -9.16 9.19 1.17
CA VAL A 65 -9.41 7.74 1.07
C VAL A 65 -8.09 6.98 0.98
N ARG A 66 -7.21 7.42 0.08
CA ARG A 66 -5.93 6.73 -0.17
C ARG A 66 -5.01 6.80 1.01
N ASN A 67 -4.92 7.93 1.69
CA ASN A 67 -4.11 8.07 2.89
C ASN A 67 -4.60 7.16 4.03
N LEU A 68 -5.91 7.08 4.25
CA LEU A 68 -6.50 6.20 5.27
C LEU A 68 -6.32 4.72 4.92
N LEU A 69 -6.59 4.35 3.67
CA LEU A 69 -6.40 2.99 3.17
C LEU A 69 -4.93 2.57 3.25
N ARG A 70 -3.99 3.47 2.89
CA ARG A 70 -2.55 3.26 3.02
C ARG A 70 -2.14 2.97 4.46
N TYR A 71 -2.60 3.79 5.40
CA TYR A 71 -2.29 3.60 6.82
C TYR A 71 -2.83 2.25 7.33
N TYR A 72 -4.07 1.92 7.00
CA TYR A 72 -4.68 0.64 7.35
C TYR A 72 -3.90 -0.55 6.78
N LEU A 73 -3.64 -0.54 5.47
CA LEU A 73 -2.97 -1.65 4.80
C LEU A 73 -1.51 -1.78 5.24
N ARG A 74 -0.77 -0.69 5.50
CA ARG A 74 0.57 -0.75 6.08
C ARG A 74 0.59 -1.53 7.39
N ASN A 75 -0.37 -1.26 8.28
CA ASN A 75 -0.49 -1.96 9.56
C ASN A 75 -0.87 -3.42 9.39
N LYS A 76 -1.75 -3.74 8.44
CA LYS A 76 -2.16 -5.12 8.15
C LYS A 76 -1.02 -5.92 7.53
N ILE A 77 -0.29 -5.36 6.57
CA ILE A 77 0.88 -5.99 5.92
C ILE A 77 1.96 -6.28 6.96
N ALA A 78 2.33 -5.29 7.79
CA ALA A 78 3.32 -5.49 8.85
C ALA A 78 2.88 -6.54 9.89
N GLY A 79 1.56 -6.70 10.09
CA GLY A 79 0.98 -7.70 10.99
C GLY A 79 0.62 -9.04 10.34
N ALA A 80 0.84 -9.22 9.05
CA ALA A 80 0.46 -10.43 8.32
C ALA A 80 1.32 -11.64 8.70
N ASN A 81 0.88 -12.83 8.30
CA ASN A 81 1.71 -14.04 8.35
C ASN A 81 2.73 -14.05 7.19
N ASP A 82 3.63 -15.03 7.19
CA ASP A 82 4.71 -15.18 6.21
C ASP A 82 4.19 -15.16 4.76
N GLU A 83 3.12 -15.92 4.50
CA GLU A 83 2.53 -16.02 3.16
C GLU A 83 1.88 -14.71 2.71
N GLY A 84 1.18 -14.02 3.60
CA GLY A 84 0.55 -12.74 3.29
C GLY A 84 1.58 -11.67 2.91
N GLN A 85 2.70 -11.59 3.63
CA GLN A 85 3.78 -10.66 3.29
C GLN A 85 4.48 -11.04 1.98
N ARG A 86 4.66 -12.35 1.72
CA ARG A 86 5.22 -12.85 0.46
C ARG A 86 4.32 -12.51 -0.73
N LEU A 87 3.02 -12.76 -0.62
CA LEU A 87 2.03 -12.42 -1.65
C LEU A 87 2.01 -10.92 -1.92
N TRP A 88 2.05 -10.09 -0.88
CA TRP A 88 2.10 -8.64 -1.04
C TRP A 88 3.39 -8.18 -1.73
N ALA A 89 4.56 -8.64 -1.26
CA ALA A 89 5.85 -8.32 -1.86
C ALA A 89 5.92 -8.74 -3.35
N THR A 90 5.38 -9.92 -3.68
CA THR A 90 5.29 -10.41 -5.06
C THR A 90 4.39 -9.49 -5.91
N SER A 91 3.21 -9.13 -5.39
CA SER A 91 2.30 -8.22 -6.09
C SER A 91 2.92 -6.84 -6.33
N LEU A 92 3.75 -6.37 -5.39
CA LEU A 92 4.42 -5.08 -5.50
C LEU A 92 5.50 -5.08 -6.58
N VAL A 93 6.29 -6.16 -6.68
CA VAL A 93 7.25 -6.32 -7.78
C VAL A 93 6.53 -6.19 -9.13
N GLN A 94 5.40 -6.87 -9.30
CA GLN A 94 4.63 -6.80 -10.54
C GLN A 94 4.07 -5.39 -10.81
N GLN A 95 3.57 -4.69 -9.79
CA GLN A 95 3.11 -3.31 -9.94
C GLN A 95 4.21 -2.37 -10.40
N LEU A 96 5.40 -2.47 -9.78
CA LEU A 96 6.55 -1.66 -10.13
C LEU A 96 7.01 -1.97 -11.57
N GLN A 97 6.99 -3.24 -11.97
CA GLN A 97 7.31 -3.66 -13.34
C GLN A 97 6.30 -3.10 -14.36
N ASP A 98 5.00 -3.22 -14.09
CA ASP A 98 3.94 -2.67 -14.95
C ASP A 98 4.10 -1.15 -15.13
N ALA A 99 4.36 -0.44 -14.04
CA ALA A 99 4.56 1.01 -14.06
C ALA A 99 5.89 1.41 -14.73
N LYS A 100 6.95 0.60 -14.58
CA LYS A 100 8.22 0.79 -15.28
C LYS A 100 8.07 0.68 -16.79
N VAL A 101 7.33 -0.33 -17.28
CA VAL A 101 7.05 -0.50 -18.72
C VAL A 101 6.36 0.74 -19.31
N LYS A 102 5.59 1.46 -18.47
CA LYS A 102 4.89 2.68 -18.84
C LYS A 102 5.65 3.97 -18.50
N GLY A 103 6.90 3.87 -18.05
CA GLY A 103 7.78 5.00 -17.78
C GLY A 103 7.35 5.89 -16.60
N ASN A 104 6.56 5.36 -15.65
CA ASN A 104 6.05 6.13 -14.51
C ASN A 104 6.03 5.27 -13.23
N CYS A 105 7.15 4.63 -12.94
CA CYS A 105 7.29 3.77 -11.78
C CYS A 105 7.31 4.56 -10.46
N GLU A 106 7.73 5.83 -10.50
CA GLU A 106 7.75 6.70 -9.32
C GLU A 106 6.37 6.86 -8.68
N ALA A 107 5.31 6.79 -9.48
CA ALA A 107 3.94 6.90 -9.01
C ALA A 107 3.56 5.79 -8.02
N ILE A 108 4.22 4.63 -8.10
CA ILE A 108 4.03 3.49 -7.21
C ILE A 108 5.16 3.41 -6.18
N ALA A 109 6.39 3.69 -6.62
CA ALA A 109 7.56 3.61 -5.78
C ALA A 109 7.61 4.72 -4.71
N TYR A 110 7.09 5.93 -4.95
CA TYR A 110 7.29 7.10 -4.07
C TYR A 110 6.04 7.98 -3.92
N TYR A 111 4.92 7.37 -3.55
CA TYR A 111 3.64 8.05 -3.36
C TYR A 111 3.69 9.30 -2.47
N ASP A 112 4.54 9.28 -1.43
CA ASP A 112 4.61 10.37 -0.44
C ASP A 112 5.26 11.64 -1.00
N GLU A 113 6.05 11.53 -2.09
CA GLU A 113 6.78 12.67 -2.69
C GLU A 113 6.03 13.27 -3.88
N GLN A 114 5.35 12.43 -4.66
CA GLN A 114 4.53 12.85 -5.79
C GLN A 114 3.23 12.02 -5.83
N PRO A 115 2.18 12.43 -5.10
CA PRO A 115 0.90 11.75 -5.18
C PRO A 115 0.38 11.81 -6.62
N SER A 116 0.35 10.65 -7.28
CA SER A 116 -0.23 10.51 -8.61
C SER A 116 -1.71 10.20 -8.48
N ASN A 117 -2.57 10.88 -9.23
CA ASN A 117 -4.01 10.66 -9.14
C ASN A 117 -4.42 9.21 -9.45
N ARG A 118 -5.63 8.82 -9.02
CA ARG A 118 -6.17 7.46 -9.16
C ARG A 118 -6.13 6.95 -10.60
N LYS A 119 -6.54 7.78 -11.56
CA LYS A 119 -6.60 7.39 -12.99
C LYS A 119 -5.21 7.07 -13.53
N THR A 120 -4.20 7.86 -13.16
CA THR A 120 -2.80 7.60 -13.51
C THR A 120 -2.39 6.24 -12.98
N ILE A 121 -2.56 5.97 -11.68
CA ILE A 121 -2.16 4.67 -11.11
C ILE A 121 -2.92 3.48 -11.73
N GLN A 122 -4.23 3.60 -11.92
CA GLN A 122 -5.02 2.55 -12.58
C GLN A 122 -4.56 2.30 -14.01
N SER A 123 -4.19 3.35 -14.74
CA SER A 123 -3.65 3.22 -16.09
C SER A 123 -2.27 2.58 -16.13
N LEU A 124 -1.52 2.58 -15.02
CA LEU A 124 -0.20 1.96 -14.94
C LEU A 124 -0.30 0.45 -14.74
N LEU A 125 -1.28 -0.04 -13.99
CA LEU A 125 -1.38 -1.45 -13.63
C LEU A 125 -2.20 -2.26 -14.62
N THR A 126 -1.73 -3.46 -14.97
CA THR A 126 -2.57 -4.41 -15.71
C THR A 126 -3.73 -4.92 -14.83
N PRO A 127 -4.85 -5.38 -15.42
CA PRO A 127 -5.95 -5.97 -14.65
C PRO A 127 -5.51 -7.14 -13.77
N ILE A 128 -4.55 -7.96 -14.26
CA ILE A 128 -4.01 -9.11 -13.53
C ILE A 128 -3.27 -8.62 -12.28
N THR A 129 -2.42 -7.62 -12.41
CA THR A 129 -1.67 -7.05 -11.27
C THR A 129 -2.59 -6.44 -10.22
N GLN A 130 -3.66 -5.76 -10.65
CA GLN A 130 -4.68 -5.23 -9.75
C GLN A 130 -5.38 -6.36 -8.97
N GLN A 131 -5.71 -7.47 -9.65
CA GLN A 131 -6.31 -8.65 -9.01
C GLN A 131 -5.35 -9.35 -8.05
N GLN A 132 -4.06 -9.49 -8.40
CA GLN A 132 -3.04 -10.08 -7.53
C GLN A 132 -2.87 -9.28 -6.25
N ALA A 133 -2.85 -7.95 -6.34
CA ALA A 133 -2.78 -7.10 -5.17
C ALA A 133 -4.04 -7.19 -4.30
N ALA A 134 -5.24 -7.18 -4.92
CA ALA A 134 -6.50 -7.38 -4.20
C ALA A 134 -6.56 -8.74 -3.50
N HIS A 135 -6.05 -9.79 -4.14
CA HIS A 135 -5.95 -11.13 -3.57
C HIS A 135 -4.99 -11.16 -2.37
N ALA A 136 -3.80 -10.56 -2.49
CA ALA A 136 -2.85 -10.45 -1.39
C ALA A 136 -3.46 -9.73 -0.18
N ILE A 137 -4.17 -8.62 -0.40
CA ILE A 137 -4.87 -7.89 0.67
C ILE A 137 -6.00 -8.72 1.29
N SER A 138 -6.81 -9.38 0.47
CA SER A 138 -7.88 -10.26 0.96
C SER A 138 -7.32 -11.38 1.84
N TYR A 139 -6.22 -12.00 1.40
CA TYR A 139 -5.50 -13.01 2.17
C TYR A 139 -5.00 -12.46 3.50
N ILE A 140 -4.31 -11.32 3.49
CA ILE A 140 -3.77 -10.65 4.70
C ILE A 140 -4.88 -10.36 5.73
N ILE A 141 -6.04 -9.88 5.26
CA ILE A 141 -7.15 -9.52 6.15
C ILE A 141 -7.77 -10.76 6.79
N THR A 142 -7.93 -11.83 6.00
CA THR A 142 -8.62 -13.06 6.43
C THR A 142 -7.71 -14.02 7.19
N HIS A 143 -6.40 -14.02 6.92
CA HIS A 143 -5.43 -14.94 7.51
C HIS A 143 -4.54 -14.22 8.52
N LYS A 144 -4.93 -14.31 9.78
CA LYS A 144 -4.18 -13.73 10.89
C LYS A 144 -2.82 -14.43 11.07
N ARG A 145 -1.88 -13.69 11.65
CA ARG A 145 -0.60 -14.23 12.11
C ARG A 145 -0.84 -15.38 13.08
N VAL A 146 -0.28 -16.53 12.74
CA VAL A 146 -0.41 -17.79 13.48
C VAL A 146 0.86 -18.07 14.29
N ASN A 147 0.77 -18.91 15.32
CA ASN A 147 1.89 -19.23 16.22
C ASN A 147 3.09 -19.87 15.50
N ASN A 148 2.88 -20.47 14.33
CA ASN A 148 3.92 -21.09 13.49
C ASN A 148 4.46 -20.14 12.39
N SER A 149 4.06 -18.88 12.40
CA SER A 149 4.73 -17.82 11.64
C SER A 149 6.19 -17.76 12.06
N THR A 150 7.10 -17.51 11.12
CA THR A 150 8.53 -17.32 11.45
C THR A 150 8.73 -16.19 12.46
N CYS A 151 7.72 -15.33 12.59
CA CYS A 151 7.61 -14.39 13.67
C CYS A 151 6.22 -14.42 14.30
N PRO A 152 6.01 -15.15 15.41
CA PRO A 152 4.75 -15.14 16.13
C PRO A 152 4.61 -13.85 16.96
N HIS A 153 3.39 -13.34 17.17
CA HIS A 153 3.07 -12.30 18.17
C HIS A 153 3.96 -11.04 18.23
N ARG A 154 4.57 -10.62 17.12
CA ARG A 154 5.52 -9.48 17.08
C ARG A 154 6.79 -9.71 17.91
N THR A 155 7.22 -10.95 18.07
CA THR A 155 8.52 -11.29 18.67
C THR A 155 9.71 -10.96 17.77
N CYS A 156 9.46 -10.54 16.53
CA CYS A 156 10.49 -10.04 15.61
C CYS A 156 11.23 -8.90 16.26
N THR A 157 12.55 -8.97 16.21
CA THR A 157 13.41 -7.90 16.68
C THR A 157 13.17 -6.64 15.86
N VAL A 158 13.25 -5.48 16.53
CA VAL A 158 13.41 -4.18 15.84
C VAL A 158 14.73 -4.15 15.05
N GLN A 159 15.72 -4.93 15.53
CA GLN A 159 17.01 -5.09 14.89
C GLN A 159 16.88 -5.80 13.54
N GLN A 160 17.69 -5.32 12.61
CA GLN A 160 17.82 -5.88 11.27
C GLN A 160 18.32 -7.33 11.33
N PRO A 161 17.65 -8.26 10.64
CA PRO A 161 18.04 -9.66 10.64
C PRO A 161 19.35 -9.87 9.87
N LYS A 162 20.14 -10.88 10.24
CA LYS A 162 21.44 -11.17 9.61
C LYS A 162 21.31 -11.47 8.12
N GLU A 163 20.18 -12.07 7.73
CA GLU A 163 19.82 -12.36 6.34
C GLU A 163 19.73 -11.10 5.47
N TRP A 164 19.50 -9.93 6.08
CA TRP A 164 19.53 -8.66 5.37
C TRP A 164 20.90 -8.35 4.77
N GLU A 165 22.00 -8.76 5.41
CA GLU A 165 23.36 -8.57 4.90
C GLU A 165 23.55 -9.27 3.55
N ILE A 166 22.86 -10.40 3.33
CA ILE A 166 22.86 -11.12 2.04
C ILE A 166 22.18 -10.25 0.97
N VAL A 167 21.04 -9.66 1.29
CA VAL A 167 20.29 -8.77 0.38
C VAL A 167 21.12 -7.53 0.07
N GLU A 168 21.70 -6.88 1.08
CA GLU A 168 22.54 -5.70 0.89
C GLU A 168 23.75 -5.99 0.02
N LYS A 169 24.46 -7.09 0.27
CA LYS A 169 25.62 -7.46 -0.53
C LYS A 169 25.26 -7.61 -2.00
N ARG A 170 24.17 -8.32 -2.33
CA ARG A 170 23.69 -8.48 -3.72
C ARG A 170 23.31 -7.15 -4.35
N MET A 171 22.66 -6.26 -3.59
CA MET A 171 22.30 -4.93 -4.06
C MET A 171 23.53 -4.05 -4.32
N ILE A 172 24.54 -4.12 -3.47
CA ILE A 172 25.81 -3.39 -3.62
C ILE A 172 26.59 -3.89 -4.82
N GLU A 173 26.67 -5.20 -5.03
CA GLU A 173 27.33 -5.80 -6.18
C GLU A 173 26.68 -5.35 -7.50
N GLN A 174 25.35 -5.15 -7.51
CA GLN A 174 24.63 -4.79 -8.73
C GLN A 174 24.55 -3.27 -8.99
N PHE A 175 24.40 -2.44 -7.95
CA PHE A 175 24.12 -1.01 -8.11
C PHE A 175 25.15 -0.10 -7.41
N GLY A 176 26.15 -0.67 -6.76
CA GLY A 176 27.20 0.06 -6.05
C GLY A 176 26.94 0.29 -4.55
N PRO A 177 27.94 0.82 -3.83
CA PRO A 177 27.89 0.96 -2.37
C PRO A 177 26.82 1.94 -1.87
N ASP A 178 26.38 2.86 -2.72
CA ASP A 178 25.39 3.90 -2.37
C ASP A 178 24.01 3.33 -2.04
N VAL A 179 23.73 2.07 -2.36
CA VAL A 179 22.47 1.41 -1.97
C VAL A 179 22.31 1.33 -0.45
N LYS A 180 23.38 1.42 0.34
CA LYS A 180 23.25 1.51 1.80
C LYS A 180 22.45 2.73 2.25
N LEU A 181 22.45 3.81 1.46
CA LEU A 181 21.63 5.01 1.69
C LEU A 181 20.14 4.77 1.42
N PHE A 182 19.78 3.68 0.73
CA PHE A 182 18.40 3.30 0.47
C PHE A 182 17.63 3.03 1.76
N ASN A 183 18.28 2.36 2.73
CA ASN A 183 17.71 2.10 4.06
C ASN A 183 17.47 3.38 4.88
N LEU A 184 18.17 4.47 4.53
CA LEU A 184 18.05 5.78 5.17
C LEU A 184 17.01 6.68 4.48
N GLY A 185 16.24 6.16 3.53
CA GLY A 185 15.16 6.91 2.86
C GLY A 185 15.63 7.71 1.65
N LEU A 186 16.51 7.12 0.83
CA LEU A 186 16.91 7.49 -0.54
C LEU A 186 17.12 8.98 -0.88
N ASN A 187 18.32 9.30 -1.38
CA ASN A 187 18.63 10.56 -2.06
C ASN A 187 19.13 10.32 -3.51
N GLU A 188 18.68 9.23 -4.16
CA GLU A 188 18.93 8.97 -5.59
C GLU A 188 18.01 9.87 -6.42
N LYS A 189 18.52 10.66 -7.36
CA LYS A 189 17.69 11.60 -8.13
C LYS A 189 17.12 10.97 -9.39
N ASP A 190 17.73 9.90 -9.87
CA ASP A 190 17.23 9.16 -11.03
C ASP A 190 16.07 8.24 -10.63
N LYS A 191 14.86 8.65 -11.00
CA LYS A 191 13.61 7.93 -10.76
C LYS A 191 13.59 6.51 -11.37
N ASN A 192 14.24 6.30 -12.51
CA ASN A 192 14.32 4.98 -13.14
C ASN A 192 15.23 4.05 -12.35
N LYS A 193 16.41 4.56 -11.95
CA LYS A 193 17.33 3.81 -11.08
C LYS A 193 16.70 3.50 -9.73
N GLN A 194 15.94 4.43 -9.16
CA GLN A 194 15.17 4.21 -7.95
C GLN A 194 14.10 3.10 -8.09
N CYS A 195 13.42 3.03 -9.24
CA CYS A 195 12.47 1.95 -9.53
C CYS A 195 13.17 0.59 -9.58
N ASP A 196 14.31 0.52 -10.28
CA ASP A 196 15.10 -0.69 -10.42
C ASP A 196 15.64 -1.17 -9.07
N LEU A 197 16.05 -0.23 -8.21
CA LEU A 197 16.43 -0.53 -6.84
C LEU A 197 15.28 -1.15 -6.04
N LYS A 198 14.06 -0.60 -6.12
CA LYS A 198 12.89 -1.17 -5.41
C LYS A 198 12.51 -2.54 -5.92
N ILE A 199 12.41 -2.72 -7.24
CA ILE A 199 12.11 -4.01 -7.86
C ILE A 199 13.14 -5.03 -7.40
N ARG A 200 14.43 -4.69 -7.55
CA ARG A 200 15.51 -5.62 -7.28
C ARG A 200 15.69 -5.92 -5.80
N LEU A 201 15.35 -4.99 -4.93
CA LEU A 201 15.31 -5.23 -3.49
C LEU A 201 14.32 -6.34 -3.15
N PHE A 202 13.06 -6.23 -3.60
CA PHE A 202 12.05 -7.26 -3.32
C PHE A 202 12.38 -8.58 -3.99
N GLU A 203 12.89 -8.57 -5.23
CA GLU A 203 13.37 -9.79 -5.90
C GLU A 203 14.47 -10.49 -5.08
N ASN A 204 15.44 -9.74 -4.54
CA ASN A 204 16.49 -10.31 -3.71
C ASN A 204 15.97 -10.89 -2.39
N ILE A 205 15.00 -10.23 -1.75
CA ILE A 205 14.35 -10.72 -0.53
C ILE A 205 13.54 -12.00 -0.84
N LEU A 206 12.79 -12.01 -1.94
CA LEU A 206 11.96 -13.15 -2.34
C LEU A 206 12.78 -14.34 -2.84
N ALA A 207 14.01 -14.11 -3.31
CA ALA A 207 14.95 -15.15 -3.72
C ALA A 207 15.68 -15.83 -2.55
N LEU A 208 15.50 -15.36 -1.31
CA LEU A 208 16.01 -16.07 -0.13
C LEU A 208 15.19 -17.35 0.14
N PRO A 209 15.75 -18.34 0.86
CA PRO A 209 14.98 -19.47 1.39
C PRO A 209 13.72 -18.98 2.14
N PRO A 210 12.58 -19.69 2.08
CA PRO A 210 11.30 -19.18 2.56
C PRO A 210 11.31 -18.61 3.99
N GLN A 211 11.97 -19.30 4.94
CA GLN A 211 12.08 -18.82 6.32
C GLN A 211 12.94 -17.54 6.43
N GLN A 212 14.04 -17.45 5.69
CA GLN A 212 14.92 -16.28 5.67
C GLN A 212 14.20 -15.08 5.03
N SER A 213 13.51 -15.31 3.91
CA SER A 213 12.68 -14.29 3.26
C SER A 213 11.60 -13.78 4.22
N ALA A 214 10.91 -14.68 4.94
CA ALA A 214 9.90 -14.30 5.92
C ALA A 214 10.45 -13.40 7.04
N ILE A 215 11.60 -13.75 7.64
CA ILE A 215 12.26 -12.93 8.67
C ILE A 215 12.56 -11.52 8.13
N VAL A 216 13.13 -11.45 6.92
CA VAL A 216 13.48 -10.19 6.28
C VAL A 216 12.24 -9.36 5.95
N LEU A 217 11.19 -9.96 5.40
CA LEU A 217 9.93 -9.26 5.08
C LEU A 217 9.25 -8.71 6.34
N HIS A 218 9.24 -9.50 7.43
CA HIS A 218 8.66 -9.04 8.69
C HIS A 218 9.39 -7.82 9.23
N TRP A 219 10.72 -7.87 9.25
CA TRP A 219 11.52 -6.72 9.67
C TRP A 219 11.33 -5.54 8.72
N PHE A 220 11.37 -5.76 7.41
CA PHE A 220 11.28 -4.72 6.40
C PHE A 220 9.93 -3.99 6.47
N PHE A 221 8.81 -4.71 6.49
CA PHE A 221 7.49 -4.09 6.51
C PHE A 221 7.17 -3.41 7.86
N ALA A 222 7.73 -3.91 8.97
CA ALA A 222 7.51 -3.30 10.29
C ALA A 222 8.41 -2.09 10.55
N ASN A 223 9.69 -2.15 10.14
CA ASN A 223 10.73 -1.24 10.64
C ASN A 223 11.44 -0.42 9.56
N SER A 224 11.41 -0.83 8.28
CA SER A 224 12.18 -0.12 7.26
C SER A 224 11.54 1.20 6.87
N ILE A 225 12.34 2.27 6.83
CA ILE A 225 11.92 3.58 6.32
C ILE A 225 11.69 3.53 4.81
N ALA A 226 12.28 2.55 4.11
CA ALA A 226 12.03 2.29 2.70
C ALA A 226 10.66 1.66 2.42
N ASN A 227 9.95 1.19 3.45
CA ASN A 227 8.56 0.72 3.37
C ASN A 227 7.55 1.88 3.26
N ARG A 228 7.83 2.82 2.36
CA ARG A 228 6.91 3.85 1.88
C ARG A 228 6.45 3.41 0.50
N ILE A 229 5.50 2.48 0.46
CA ILE A 229 4.94 1.95 -0.78
C ILE A 229 3.60 2.63 -1.02
N ALA A 230 3.34 3.02 -2.28
CA ALA A 230 2.02 3.47 -2.70
C ALA A 230 1.01 2.33 -2.48
N ILE A 231 -0.03 2.61 -1.70
CA ILE A 231 -1.19 1.74 -1.62
C ILE A 231 -2.29 2.46 -2.40
N PHE A 232 -2.80 1.81 -3.44
CA PHE A 232 -3.53 2.42 -4.55
C PHE A 232 -5.03 2.28 -4.47
#